data_AF-A0A3B8WAA7-F1
#
_entry.id   AF-A0A3B8WAA7-F1
#
_cell.length_a   1.000
_cell.length_b   1.000
_cell.length_c   1.000
_cell.angle_alpha   90.00
_cell.angle_beta   90.00
_cell.angle_gamma   90.00
#
_symmetry.space_group_name_H-M   'P 1'
#
loop_
_entity.id
_entity.type
_entity.pdbx_description
1 polymer ?
#
loop_
_entity_poly.entity_id
_entity_poly.type
_entity_poly.pdbx_seq_one_letter_code
_entity_poly.pdbx_strand_id
1 'polypeptide(L)'
;MFTKLATKMFGSKNAREIKRMRKVVARINELEEQFGALSDTELQGKTAEFRRRLDEGEALDSLLPEVFATVREASRRVMGMRHYDVQLIGGMTLHEGRIAEMKTGEGKTLV
;
A
#
# COMPACT_ATOMS: atom_id res chain seq x y z
N MET A 1 -25.56 10.30 -23.59
CA MET A 1 -24.48 11.15 -24.14
C MET A 1 -23.76 11.97 -23.06
N PHE A 2 -24.48 12.63 -22.15
CA PHE A 2 -23.89 13.42 -21.04
C PHE A 2 -22.93 12.66 -20.12
N THR A 3 -23.26 11.42 -19.73
CA THR A 3 -22.40 10.57 -18.88
C THR A 3 -21.05 10.23 -19.51
N LYS A 4 -21.01 9.94 -20.82
CA LYS A 4 -19.76 9.66 -21.53
C LYS A 4 -18.84 10.89 -21.62
N LEU A 5 -19.40 12.10 -21.78
CA LEU A 5 -18.60 13.34 -21.73
C LEU A 5 -18.09 13.62 -20.31
N ALA A 6 -18.93 13.47 -19.29
CA ALA A 6 -18.55 13.70 -17.89
C ALA A 6 -17.45 12.72 -17.42
N THR A 7 -17.54 11.42 -17.76
CA THR A 7 -16.48 10.44 -17.45
C THR A 7 -15.19 10.72 -18.22
N LYS A 8 -15.27 11.23 -19.46
CA LYS A 8 -14.09 11.60 -20.26
C LYS A 8 -13.36 12.83 -19.69
N MET A 9 -14.07 13.77 -19.06
CA MET A 9 -13.46 14.94 -18.43
C MET A 9 -13.02 14.73 -16.97
N PHE A 10 -13.78 13.97 -16.17
CA PHE A 10 -13.53 13.81 -14.72
C PHE A 10 -13.00 12.43 -14.30
N GLY A 11 -12.85 11.50 -15.25
CA GLY A 11 -12.49 10.11 -14.99
C GLY A 11 -13.65 9.27 -14.43
N SER A 12 -13.47 7.94 -14.43
CA SER A 12 -14.39 7.03 -13.75
C SER A 12 -14.18 7.06 -12.23
N LYS A 13 -15.15 6.54 -11.46
CA LYS A 13 -14.99 6.36 -10.01
C LYS A 13 -13.72 5.56 -9.69
N ASN A 14 -13.48 4.47 -10.42
CA ASN A 14 -12.29 3.63 -10.24
C ASN A 14 -11.00 4.38 -10.57
N ALA A 15 -10.98 5.20 -11.62
CA ALA A 15 -9.81 6.01 -11.95
C ALA A 15 -9.47 7.01 -10.84
N ARG A 16 -10.49 7.58 -10.18
CA ARG A 16 -10.30 8.47 -9.03
C ARG A 16 -9.77 7.74 -7.79
N GLU A 17 -10.29 6.53 -7.50
CA GLU A 17 -9.77 5.69 -6.41
C GLU A 17 -8.32 5.29 -6.64
N ILE A 18 -7.97 4.83 -7.84
CA ILE A 18 -6.59 4.50 -8.21
C ILE A 18 -5.70 5.75 -8.07
N LYS A 19 -6.19 6.93 -8.47
CA LYS A 19 -5.43 8.18 -8.30
C LYS A 19 -5.21 8.53 -6.82
N ARG A 20 -6.19 8.29 -5.94
CA ARG A 20 -6.04 8.47 -4.48
C ARG A 20 -4.98 7.51 -3.93
N MET A 21 -5.10 6.21 -4.24
CA MET A 21 -4.16 5.18 -3.79
C MET A 21 -2.73 5.43 -4.29
N ARG A 22 -2.55 5.92 -5.53
CA ARG A 22 -1.23 6.30 -6.05
C ARG A 22 -0.52 7.38 -5.23
N LYS A 23 -1.25 8.26 -4.55
CA LYS A 23 -0.64 9.21 -3.62
C LYS A 23 -0.06 8.50 -2.40
N VAL A 24 -0.76 7.49 -1.89
CA VAL A 24 -0.27 6.65 -0.78
C VAL A 24 0.94 5.82 -1.23
N VAL A 25 0.91 5.25 -2.44
CA VAL A 25 2.08 4.57 -3.04
C VAL A 25 3.30 5.49 -3.11
N ALA A 26 3.13 6.75 -3.51
CA ALA A 26 4.24 7.70 -3.54
C ALA A 26 4.85 7.88 -2.14
N ARG A 27 4.02 7.99 -1.09
CA ARG A 27 4.49 8.05 0.30
C ARG A 27 5.22 6.78 0.72
N ILE A 28 4.73 5.60 0.33
CA ILE A 28 5.40 4.32 0.61
C ILE A 28 6.78 4.27 -0.07
N ASN A 29 6.87 4.75 -1.33
CA ASN A 29 8.13 4.80 -2.07
C ASN A 29 9.14 5.78 -1.44
N GLU A 30 8.68 6.92 -0.92
CA GLU A 30 9.53 7.88 -0.19
C GLU A 30 10.17 7.26 1.06
N LEU A 31 9.51 6.27 1.68
CA LEU A 31 10.00 5.56 2.87
C LEU A 31 11.00 4.44 2.55
N GLU A 32 11.20 4.08 1.28
CA GLU A 32 11.97 2.89 0.89
C GLU A 32 13.43 2.94 1.35
N GLU A 33 14.10 4.08 1.20
CA GLU A 33 15.49 4.25 1.64
C GLU A 33 15.60 4.16 3.17
N GLN A 34 14.71 4.85 3.89
CA GLN A 34 14.69 4.85 5.35
C GLN A 34 14.45 3.44 5.92
N PHE A 35 13.48 2.70 5.37
CA PHE A 35 13.17 1.34 5.82
C PHE A 35 14.23 0.32 5.36
N GLY A 36 14.82 0.54 4.19
CA GLY A 36 15.95 -0.25 3.69
C GLY A 36 17.20 -0.15 4.57
N ALA A 37 17.37 0.98 5.28
CA ALA A 37 18.48 1.20 6.21
C ALA A 37 18.29 0.56 7.59
N LEU A 38 17.08 0.11 7.94
CA LEU A 38 16.81 -0.54 9.24
C LEU A 38 17.50 -1.90 9.33
N SER A 39 18.00 -2.26 10.50
CA SER A 39 18.36 -3.64 10.81
C SER A 39 17.11 -4.55 10.88
N ASP A 40 17.31 -5.87 10.84
CA ASP A 40 16.20 -6.82 10.97
C ASP A 40 15.45 -6.66 12.29
N THR A 41 16.17 -6.39 13.38
CA THR A 41 15.58 -6.15 14.71
C THR A 41 14.75 -4.88 14.74
N GLU A 42 15.23 -3.79 14.13
CA GLU A 42 14.48 -2.53 14.05
C GLU A 42 13.23 -2.68 13.19
N LEU A 43 13.34 -3.39 12.05
CA LEU A 43 12.19 -3.66 11.17
C LEU A 43 11.14 -4.54 11.86
N GLN A 44 11.56 -5.56 12.62
CA GLN A 44 10.64 -6.37 13.46
C GLN A 44 9.98 -5.51 14.55
N GLY A 45 10.75 -4.61 15.17
CA GLY A 45 10.28 -3.69 16.20
C GLY A 45 9.13 -2.78 15.76
N LYS A 46 9.03 -2.48 14.45
CA LYS A 46 7.91 -1.69 13.89
C LYS A 46 6.53 -2.28 14.20
N THR A 47 6.40 -3.60 14.29
CA THR A 47 5.11 -4.22 14.63
C THR A 47 4.63 -3.82 16.02
N ALA A 48 5.53 -3.81 17.01
CA ALA A 48 5.19 -3.39 18.37
C ALA A 48 4.89 -1.89 18.43
N GLU A 49 5.65 -1.08 17.68
CA GLU A 49 5.43 0.36 17.54
C GLU A 49 4.02 0.67 16.99
N PHE A 50 3.62 0.01 15.88
CA PHE A 50 2.31 0.23 15.27
C PHE A 50 1.16 -0.21 16.18
N ARG A 51 1.28 -1.35 16.87
CA ARG A 51 0.26 -1.79 17.85
C ARG A 51 0.08 -0.76 18.96
N ARG A 52 1.18 -0.26 19.52
CA ARG A 52 1.12 0.79 20.54
C ARG A 52 0.44 2.06 20.03
N ARG A 53 0.79 2.52 18.82
CA ARG A 53 0.17 3.71 18.20
C ARG A 53 -1.34 3.53 17.99
N LEU A 54 -1.77 2.33 17.58
CA LEU A 54 -3.20 1.98 17.50
C LEU A 54 -3.89 2.01 18.87
N ASP A 55 -3.26 1.44 19.89
CA ASP A 55 -3.79 1.44 21.27
C ASP A 55 -3.87 2.87 21.85
N GLU A 56 -2.96 3.76 21.43
CA GLU A 56 -2.97 5.20 21.74
C GLU A 56 -4.01 5.99 20.93
N GLY A 57 -4.76 5.33 20.03
CA GLY A 57 -5.88 5.91 19.30
C GLY A 57 -5.56 6.44 17.90
N GLU A 58 -4.37 6.18 17.37
CA GLU A 58 -4.06 6.50 15.98
C GLU A 58 -4.93 5.69 15.01
N ALA A 59 -5.41 6.34 13.95
CA ALA A 59 -6.26 5.67 12.97
C ALA A 59 -5.45 4.66 12.14
N LEU A 60 -6.00 3.47 11.91
CA LEU A 60 -5.33 2.44 11.10
C LEU A 60 -4.92 2.94 9.71
N ASP A 61 -5.73 3.80 9.10
CA ASP A 61 -5.47 4.38 7.78
C ASP A 61 -4.26 5.34 7.76
N SER A 62 -3.93 6.00 8.87
CA SER A 62 -2.73 6.87 8.91
C SER A 62 -1.44 6.06 8.95
N LEU A 63 -1.50 4.83 9.47
CA LEU A 63 -0.37 3.91 9.55
C LEU A 63 -0.05 3.22 8.21
N LEU A 64 -0.99 3.23 7.25
CA LEU A 64 -0.87 2.47 6.00
C LEU A 64 0.48 2.68 5.29
N PRO A 65 1.00 3.90 5.08
CA PRO A 65 2.26 4.08 4.38
C PRO A 65 3.44 3.36 5.06
N GLU A 66 3.56 3.50 6.38
CA GLU A 66 4.64 2.91 7.16
C GLU A 66 4.51 1.38 7.28
N VAL A 67 3.28 0.89 7.44
CA VAL A 67 2.99 -0.56 7.47
C VAL A 67 3.34 -1.21 6.14
N PHE A 68 2.90 -0.63 5.02
CA PHE A 68 3.22 -1.17 3.69
C PHE A 68 4.71 -1.07 3.36
N ALA A 69 5.42 -0.01 3.81
CA ALA A 69 6.87 0.07 3.67
C ALA A 69 7.57 -1.05 4.47
N THR A 70 7.12 -1.29 5.70
CA THR A 70 7.62 -2.39 6.55
C THR A 70 7.45 -3.75 5.88
N VAL A 71 6.24 -4.04 5.39
CA VAL A 71 5.93 -5.34 4.74
C VAL A 71 6.70 -5.50 3.42
N ARG A 72 6.81 -4.43 2.62
CA ARG A 72 7.62 -4.46 1.38
C ARG A 72 9.06 -4.80 1.69
N GLU A 73 9.65 -4.18 2.70
CA GLU A 73 11.04 -4.43 3.08
C GLU A 73 11.23 -5.84 3.63
N ALA A 74 10.30 -6.32 4.46
CA ALA A 74 10.31 -7.69 4.96
C ALA A 74 10.24 -8.71 3.81
N SER A 75 9.35 -8.50 2.83
CA SER A 75 9.25 -9.33 1.63
C SER A 75 10.52 -9.31 0.80
N ARG A 76 11.16 -8.13 0.64
CA ARG A 76 12.43 -8.00 -0.07
C ARG A 76 13.52 -8.83 0.60
N ARG A 77 13.61 -8.80 1.93
CA ARG A 77 14.64 -9.55 2.70
C ARG A 77 14.38 -11.05 2.73
N VAL A 78 13.14 -11.46 2.98
CA VAL A 78 12.79 -12.87 3.23
C VAL A 78 12.56 -13.63 1.94
N MET A 79 11.88 -13.01 0.97
CA MET A 79 11.46 -13.67 -0.28
C MET A 79 12.27 -13.20 -1.50
N GLY A 80 13.12 -12.18 -1.35
CA GLY A 80 13.81 -11.55 -2.49
C GLY A 80 12.87 -10.79 -3.43
N MET A 81 11.63 -10.50 -2.98
CA MET A 81 10.59 -9.90 -3.81
C MET A 81 10.22 -8.53 -3.27
N ARG A 82 10.46 -7.48 -4.06
CA ARG A 82 10.00 -6.13 -3.77
C ARG A 82 8.57 -5.95 -4.32
N HIS A 83 7.61 -5.58 -3.48
CA HIS A 83 6.26 -5.25 -3.95
C HIS A 83 6.26 -4.16 -5.01
N TYR A 84 5.65 -4.43 -6.15
CA TYR A 84 5.33 -3.44 -7.17
C TYR A 84 4.21 -2.51 -6.70
N ASP A 85 4.15 -1.32 -7.30
CA ASP A 85 3.15 -0.30 -6.97
C ASP A 85 1.71 -0.80 -7.17
N VAL A 86 1.47 -1.65 -8.16
CA VAL A 86 0.16 -2.27 -8.40
C VAL A 86 -0.22 -3.27 -7.30
N GLN A 87 0.75 -3.93 -6.68
CA GLN A 87 0.51 -4.84 -5.56
C GLN A 87 0.12 -4.06 -4.30
N LEU A 88 0.76 -2.91 -4.05
CA LEU A 88 0.34 -2.01 -2.97
C LEU A 88 -1.09 -1.49 -3.16
N ILE A 89 -1.46 -1.15 -4.40
CA ILE A 89 -2.85 -0.76 -4.73
C ILE A 89 -3.82 -1.93 -4.47
N GLY A 90 -3.42 -3.15 -4.83
CA GLY A 90 -4.18 -4.36 -4.49
C GLY A 90 -4.40 -4.50 -2.99
N GLY A 91 -3.33 -4.38 -2.19
CA GLY A 91 -3.39 -4.50 -0.73
C GLY A 91 -4.27 -3.43 -0.10
N MET A 92 -4.15 -2.17 -0.53
CA MET A 92 -5.05 -1.09 -0.08
C MET A 92 -6.51 -1.32 -0.49
N THR A 93 -6.75 -1.92 -1.66
CA THR A 93 -8.11 -2.27 -2.09
C THR A 93 -8.72 -3.33 -1.17
N LEU A 94 -7.93 -4.34 -0.77
CA LEU A 94 -8.36 -5.38 0.16
C LEU A 94 -8.59 -4.83 1.58
N HIS A 95 -7.69 -3.96 2.05
CA HIS A 95 -7.81 -3.24 3.32
C HIS A 95 -9.15 -2.49 3.42
N GLU A 96 -9.59 -1.86 2.33
CA GLU A 96 -10.88 -1.16 2.25
C GLU A 96 -12.09 -2.11 2.11
N GLY A 97 -11.90 -3.44 2.20
CA GLY A 97 -12.96 -4.44 2.09
C GLY A 97 -13.52 -4.60 0.67
N ARG A 98 -12.70 -4.33 -0.36
CA ARG A 98 -13.11 -4.34 -1.77
C ARG A 98 -12.37 -5.44 -2.54
N ILE A 99 -12.87 -5.77 -3.73
CA ILE A 99 -12.26 -6.77 -4.61
C ILE A 99 -11.16 -6.12 -5.44
N ALA A 100 -9.92 -6.59 -5.29
CA ALA A 100 -8.79 -6.21 -6.13
C ALA A 100 -8.76 -7.06 -7.42
N GLU A 101 -9.03 -6.45 -8.57
CA GLU A 101 -8.88 -7.10 -9.87
C GLU A 101 -7.42 -6.99 -10.35
N MET A 102 -6.73 -8.12 -10.42
CA MET A 102 -5.32 -8.22 -10.83
C MET A 102 -5.11 -9.43 -11.74
N LYS A 103 -4.34 -9.25 -12.82
CA LYS A 103 -4.04 -10.31 -13.79
C LYS A 103 -3.20 -11.43 -13.17
N THR A 104 -3.23 -12.61 -13.76
CA THR A 104 -2.33 -13.71 -13.36
C THR A 104 -0.88 -13.32 -13.64
N GLY A 105 0.01 -13.62 -12.70
CA GLY A 105 1.42 -13.18 -12.75
C GLY A 105 1.71 -11.86 -12.04
N GLU A 106 0.69 -11.07 -11.64
CA GLU A 106 0.90 -9.82 -10.87
C GLU A 106 1.17 -10.05 -9.37
N GLY A 107 1.45 -11.30 -8.98
CA GLY A 107 1.85 -11.65 -7.61
C GLY A 107 0.75 -11.52 -6.56
N LYS A 108 -0.48 -11.95 -6.87
CA LYS A 108 -1.66 -11.90 -5.98
C LYS A 108 -1.46 -12.51 -4.60
N THR A 109 -0.60 -13.52 -4.45
CA THR A 109 -0.31 -14.17 -3.17
C THR A 109 0.59 -13.32 -2.27
N LEU A 110 1.39 -12.43 -2.85
CA LEU A 110 2.28 -11.53 -2.12
C LEU A 110 1.55 -10.28 -1.61
N VAL A 111 0.39 -9.97 -2.19
CA VAL A 111 -0.44 -8.79 -1.92
C VAL A 111 -1.15 -8.89 -0.58
#